data_AF-A0A7R9UHP3-F1
#
_entry.id   AF-A0A7R9UHP3-F1
#
_cell.length_a   1.000
_cell.length_b   1.000
_cell.length_c   1.000
_cell.angle_alpha   90.00
_cell.angle_beta   90.00
_cell.angle_gamma   90.00
#
_symmetry.space_group_name_H-M   'P 1'
#
loop_
_entity.id
_entity.type
_entity.pdbx_description
1 polymer ?
#
loop_
_entity_poly.entity_id
_entity_poly.type
_entity_poly.pdbx_seq_one_letter_code
_entity_poly.pdbx_strand_id
1 'polypeptide(L)'
;AMATTAQRNGARAPRARHGRVRVHWSLPHRRARGERELRAARRVRCRSHLRPRVWRALRERDAARPRRWLDLADARAVGALVEATLPNVVVHLAAISAPAACEADPERCAHINEPRALFDATVAHAPDARLIAFSSDQVYAGGATADRPYSERDEAAPVNEYGRSKLRFECAAIVRLGAAAIALRCSLVLGPRARGACKKATSLQFAANWLAPRSGNA
;
A
#
# COMPACT_ATOMS: atom_id res chain seq x y z
N ALA A 1 50.52 -26.51 -29.12
CA ALA A 1 50.57 -25.34 -30.01
C ALA A 1 49.22 -24.62 -29.93
N MET A 2 49.26 -23.33 -29.53
CA MET A 2 48.21 -22.29 -29.54
C MET A 2 46.90 -22.65 -28.78
N ALA A 3 46.62 -22.20 -27.55
CA ALA A 3 46.77 -20.90 -26.90
C ALA A 3 46.20 -19.72 -27.72
N THR A 4 44.91 -19.43 -27.50
CA THR A 4 44.36 -18.07 -27.61
C THR A 4 43.49 -17.76 -26.39
N THR A 5 44.07 -16.92 -25.56
CA THR A 5 43.50 -16.20 -24.43
C THR A 5 42.46 -15.20 -24.93
N ALA A 6 41.28 -15.15 -24.32
CA ALA A 6 40.40 -13.98 -24.39
C ALA A 6 39.99 -13.58 -22.97
N GLN A 7 40.36 -12.35 -22.64
CA GLN A 7 40.27 -11.70 -21.34
C GLN A 7 38.85 -11.67 -20.75
N ARG A 8 38.83 -11.76 -19.42
CA ARG A 8 37.77 -11.27 -18.53
C ARG A 8 37.24 -9.91 -18.99
N ASN A 9 35.93 -9.81 -19.13
CA ASN A 9 35.21 -8.61 -18.73
C ASN A 9 34.06 -9.01 -17.81
N GLY A 10 34.22 -8.62 -16.54
CA GLY A 10 33.23 -8.83 -15.51
C GLY A 10 32.01 -7.95 -15.76
N ALA A 11 30.89 -8.58 -16.05
CA ALA A 11 29.57 -8.00 -15.79
C ALA A 11 28.89 -8.91 -14.77
N ARG A 12 29.04 -8.57 -13.48
CA ARG A 12 28.18 -9.14 -12.43
C ARG A 12 26.75 -8.78 -12.81
N ALA A 13 25.93 -9.79 -13.11
CA ALA A 13 24.49 -9.63 -13.27
C ALA A 13 23.94 -8.85 -12.06
N PRO A 14 23.07 -7.84 -12.27
CA PRO A 14 22.51 -7.08 -11.18
C PRO A 14 21.67 -8.02 -10.30
N ARG A 15 22.12 -8.24 -9.06
CA ARG A 15 21.33 -8.94 -8.04
C ARG A 15 19.95 -8.28 -7.97
N ALA A 16 18.91 -9.09 -8.16
CA ALA A 16 17.52 -8.68 -8.02
C ALA A 16 17.33 -7.94 -6.69
N ARG A 17 17.03 -6.64 -6.75
CA ARG A 17 16.73 -5.84 -5.56
C ARG A 17 15.34 -6.24 -5.09
N HIS A 18 15.28 -7.21 -4.18
CA HIS A 18 14.04 -7.61 -3.50
C HIS A 18 13.33 -6.37 -2.94
N GLY A 19 12.03 -6.28 -3.22
CA GLY A 19 11.20 -5.11 -2.98
C GLY A 19 10.88 -4.95 -1.49
N ARG A 20 11.83 -4.42 -0.72
CA ARG A 20 11.59 -4.06 0.69
C ARG A 20 10.51 -2.97 0.75
N VAL A 21 9.42 -3.25 1.45
CA VAL A 21 8.38 -2.26 1.74
C VAL A 21 8.45 -1.87 3.21
N ARG A 22 8.07 -0.62 3.50
CA ARG A 22 8.08 -0.09 4.86
C ARG A 22 6.76 -0.40 5.53
N VAL A 23 6.79 -1.09 6.67
CA VAL A 23 5.61 -1.43 7.46
C VAL A 23 5.58 -0.56 8.73
N HIS A 24 4.39 -0.08 9.08
CA HIS A 24 4.14 0.70 10.29
C HIS A 24 3.35 -0.15 11.30
N TRP A 25 3.67 -0.03 12.58
CA TRP A 25 3.03 -0.79 13.66
C TRP A 25 2.91 0.05 14.95
N SER A 26 1.91 -0.27 15.79
CA SER A 26 1.82 0.19 17.18
C SER A 26 1.77 -0.99 18.12
N LEU A 27 2.64 -1.01 19.12
CA LEU A 27 2.46 -1.85 20.32
C LEU A 27 1.07 -1.60 20.95
N PRO A 28 0.43 -2.62 21.54
CA PRO A 28 -0.79 -2.43 22.27
C PRO A 28 -0.49 -1.50 23.44
N HIS A 29 -1.09 -0.31 23.44
CA HIS A 29 -1.12 0.49 24.66
C HIS A 29 -1.93 -0.29 25.69
N ARG A 30 -1.35 -0.53 26.88
CA ARG A 30 -2.12 -0.90 28.07
C ARG A 30 -3.32 0.03 28.16
N ARG A 31 -4.52 -0.55 28.27
CA ARG A 31 -5.80 0.16 28.38
C ARG A 31 -5.74 1.16 29.53
N ALA A 32 -5.46 2.42 29.26
CA ALA A 32 -5.73 3.50 30.19
C ALA A 32 -5.81 4.85 29.44
N ARG A 33 -6.92 5.57 29.69
CA ARG A 33 -7.22 6.98 29.36
C ARG A 33 -7.60 7.40 27.92
N GLY A 34 -7.44 6.58 26.89
CA GLY A 34 -7.78 7.00 25.51
C GLY A 34 -9.26 6.93 25.08
N GLU A 35 -10.11 6.17 25.79
CA GLU A 35 -11.47 5.86 25.30
C GLU A 35 -12.47 7.02 25.37
N ARG A 36 -12.23 8.04 26.20
CA ARG A 36 -13.18 9.16 26.35
C ARG A 36 -13.18 10.12 25.16
N GLU A 37 -12.04 10.31 24.49
CA GLU A 37 -11.96 11.15 23.29
C GLU A 37 -12.52 10.45 22.04
N LEU A 38 -12.41 9.12 21.96
CA LEU A 38 -12.90 8.35 20.80
C LEU A 38 -14.42 8.15 20.80
N ARG A 39 -15.09 8.13 21.97
CA ARG A 39 -16.56 8.02 22.03
C ARG A 39 -17.28 9.30 21.58
N ALA A 40 -16.62 10.45 21.64
CA ALA A 40 -17.15 11.72 21.10
C ALA A 40 -17.13 11.77 19.55
N ALA A 41 -16.40 10.87 18.90
CA ALA A 41 -16.30 10.79 17.43
C ALA A 41 -17.41 9.95 16.77
N ARG A 42 -18.47 9.56 17.50
CA ARG A 42 -19.58 8.70 16.99
C ARG A 42 -20.49 9.34 15.95
N ARG A 43 -20.23 10.59 15.55
CA ARG A 43 -20.70 11.15 14.28
C ARG A 43 -19.52 11.80 13.58
N VAL A 44 -18.74 11.00 12.85
CA VAL A 44 -17.88 11.55 11.81
C VAL A 44 -18.81 12.06 10.71
N ARG A 45 -19.37 13.26 10.89
CA ARG A 45 -19.61 14.11 9.72
C ARG A 45 -18.21 14.29 9.15
N CYS A 46 -17.98 13.75 7.97
CA CYS A 46 -16.77 14.02 7.20
C CYS A 46 -16.78 15.52 6.85
N ARG A 47 -16.43 16.37 7.81
CA ARG A 47 -15.97 17.72 7.52
C ARG A 47 -14.66 17.47 6.81
N SER A 48 -14.67 17.65 5.50
CA SER A 48 -13.62 17.43 4.50
C SER A 48 -12.25 18.07 4.82
N HIS A 49 -12.08 18.66 6.01
CA HIS A 49 -10.88 19.33 6.47
C HIS A 49 -10.62 18.93 7.92
N LEU A 50 -9.81 17.89 8.14
CA LEU A 50 -9.10 17.73 9.40
C LEU A 50 -8.28 19.01 9.62
N ARG A 51 -8.52 19.72 10.73
CA ARG A 51 -7.85 20.99 11.01
C ARG A 51 -6.32 20.78 10.97
N PRO A 52 -5.51 21.74 10.48
CA PRO A 52 -4.05 21.61 10.37
C PRO A 52 -3.34 21.14 11.66
N ARG A 53 -3.90 21.49 12.82
CA ARG A 53 -3.43 21.04 14.15
C ARG A 53 -3.53 19.52 14.34
N VAL A 54 -4.59 18.89 13.83
CA VAL A 54 -4.78 17.43 13.91
C VAL A 54 -3.75 16.72 13.03
N TRP A 55 -3.53 17.22 11.82
CA TRP A 55 -2.48 16.69 10.93
C TRP A 55 -1.08 16.79 11.54
N ARG A 56 -0.78 17.88 12.24
CA ARG A 56 0.50 18.07 12.93
C ARG A 56 0.66 17.05 14.06
N ALA A 57 -0.32 16.93 14.95
CA ALA A 57 -0.28 15.98 16.07
C ALA A 57 -0.18 14.51 15.60
N LEU A 58 -0.87 14.15 14.51
CA LEU A 58 -0.76 12.81 13.92
C LEU A 58 0.63 12.55 13.33
N ARG A 59 1.25 13.54 12.67
CA ARG A 59 2.61 13.43 12.15
C ARG A 59 3.66 13.28 13.24
N GLU A 60 3.55 14.05 14.32
CA GLU A 60 4.47 13.96 15.46
C GLU A 60 4.37 12.58 16.14
N ARG A 61 3.15 12.06 16.29
CA ARG A 61 2.92 10.71 16.81
C ARG A 61 3.44 9.60 15.89
N ASP A 62 3.30 9.72 14.57
CA ASP A 62 3.85 8.74 13.61
C ASP A 62 5.38 8.80 13.52
N ALA A 63 5.97 10.00 13.65
CA ALA A 63 7.42 10.18 13.65
C ALA A 63 8.09 9.50 14.86
N ALA A 64 7.42 9.49 16.00
CA ALA A 64 7.91 8.85 17.24
C ALA A 64 7.83 7.32 17.21
N ARG A 65 7.17 6.69 16.22
CA ARG A 65 7.01 5.24 16.17
C ARG A 65 8.17 4.58 15.41
N PRO A 66 8.73 3.47 15.95
CA PRO A 66 9.77 2.73 15.26
C PRO A 66 9.22 2.15 13.95
N ARG A 67 9.91 2.42 12.84
CA ARG A 67 9.60 1.87 11.51
C ARG A 67 10.50 0.68 11.26
N ARG A 68 9.92 -0.44 10.81
CA ARG A 68 10.70 -1.60 10.38
C ARG A 68 10.51 -1.81 8.89
N TRP A 69 11.60 -2.19 8.23
CA TRP A 69 11.53 -2.66 6.85
C TRP A 69 11.15 -4.13 6.88
N LEU A 70 10.17 -4.50 6.08
CA LEU A 70 9.74 -5.88 5.90
C LEU A 70 9.72 -6.16 4.41
N ASP A 71 10.38 -7.24 4.02
CA ASP A 71 10.16 -7.78 2.70
C ASP A 71 8.90 -8.65 2.74
N LEU A 72 7.89 -8.29 1.96
CA LEU A 72 6.63 -9.03 1.93
C LEU A 72 6.77 -10.38 1.22
N ALA A 73 7.85 -10.57 0.46
CA ALA A 73 8.19 -11.87 -0.13
C ALA A 73 8.84 -12.84 0.87
N ASP A 74 9.33 -12.35 2.01
CA ASP A 74 9.90 -13.19 3.06
C ASP A 74 8.80 -13.67 4.01
N ALA A 75 8.21 -14.82 3.68
CA ALA A 75 7.12 -15.40 4.45
C ALA A 75 7.48 -15.66 5.93
N ARG A 76 8.73 -15.99 6.21
CA ARG A 76 9.21 -16.23 7.59
C ARG A 76 9.25 -14.92 8.37
N ALA A 77 9.81 -13.87 7.78
CA ALA A 77 9.85 -12.56 8.42
C ALA A 77 8.44 -11.99 8.64
N VAL A 78 7.53 -12.20 7.68
CA VAL A 78 6.12 -11.80 7.80
C VAL A 78 5.44 -12.57 8.94
N GLY A 79 5.57 -13.90 8.97
CA GLY A 79 5.02 -14.74 10.04
C GLY A 79 5.50 -14.31 11.43
N ALA A 80 6.81 -14.18 11.60
CA ALA A 80 7.42 -13.75 12.86
C ALA A 80 6.94 -12.36 13.31
N LEU A 81 6.69 -11.44 12.36
CA LEU A 81 6.12 -10.13 12.69
C LEU A 81 4.69 -10.26 13.20
N VAL A 82 3.82 -10.98 12.49
CA VAL A 82 2.41 -11.13 12.89
C VAL A 82 2.31 -11.83 14.24
N GLU A 83 3.07 -12.90 14.44
CA GLU A 83 3.12 -13.64 15.71
C GLU A 83 3.60 -12.76 16.88
N ALA A 84 4.68 -11.99 16.69
CA ALA A 84 5.20 -11.11 17.73
C ALA A 84 4.26 -9.93 18.06
N THR A 85 3.38 -9.56 17.12
CA THR A 85 2.55 -8.36 17.25
C THR A 85 1.09 -8.64 17.60
N LEU A 86 0.59 -9.83 17.28
CA LEU A 86 -0.80 -10.25 17.46
C LEU A 86 -1.79 -9.14 17.08
N PRO A 87 -1.76 -8.65 15.84
CA PRO A 87 -2.50 -7.45 15.46
C PRO A 87 -4.00 -7.69 15.51
N ASN A 88 -4.77 -6.70 15.97
CA ASN A 88 -6.23 -6.74 15.82
C ASN A 88 -6.69 -6.22 14.44
N VAL A 89 -5.86 -5.41 13.79
CA VAL A 89 -6.11 -4.86 12.46
C VAL A 89 -4.80 -4.78 11.70
N VAL A 90 -4.81 -5.24 10.45
CA VAL A 90 -3.73 -5.10 9.47
C VAL A 90 -4.20 -4.13 8.39
N VAL A 91 -3.46 -3.04 8.17
CA VAL A 91 -3.74 -2.09 7.08
C VAL A 91 -2.64 -2.23 6.04
N HIS A 92 -2.97 -2.82 4.89
CA HIS A 92 -1.99 -3.11 3.85
C HIS A 92 -1.95 -1.99 2.80
N LEU A 93 -0.93 -1.13 2.89
CA LEU A 93 -0.72 0.02 2.01
C LEU A 93 0.41 -0.18 0.98
N ALA A 94 1.08 -1.33 1.00
CA ALA A 94 2.17 -1.63 0.08
C ALA A 94 1.61 -1.93 -1.32
N ALA A 95 2.23 -1.34 -2.35
CA ALA A 95 1.95 -1.69 -3.73
C ALA A 95 3.05 -1.16 -4.67
N ILE A 96 3.28 -1.86 -5.77
CA ILE A 96 3.69 -1.25 -7.03
C ILE A 96 2.45 -0.57 -7.60
N SER A 97 2.39 0.76 -7.46
CA SER A 97 1.24 1.57 -7.85
C SER A 97 1.35 2.22 -9.23
N ALA A 98 2.38 1.89 -10.00
CA ALA A 98 2.60 2.43 -11.34
C ALA A 98 2.13 1.42 -12.40
N PRO A 99 1.05 1.69 -13.15
CA PRO A 99 0.52 0.75 -14.15
C PRO A 99 1.58 0.27 -15.14
N ALA A 100 2.35 1.18 -15.74
CA ALA A 100 3.43 0.82 -16.65
C ALA A 100 4.51 -0.09 -16.03
N ALA A 101 4.77 0.01 -14.72
CA ALA A 101 5.71 -0.87 -14.06
C ALA A 101 5.12 -2.26 -13.82
N CYS A 102 3.81 -2.36 -13.60
CA CYS A 102 3.11 -3.62 -13.51
C CYS A 102 2.99 -4.31 -14.88
N GLU A 103 2.74 -3.56 -15.96
CA GLU A 103 2.75 -4.12 -17.32
C GLU A 103 4.13 -4.66 -17.72
N ALA A 104 5.19 -3.95 -17.34
CA ALA A 104 6.56 -4.37 -17.66
C ALA A 104 7.02 -5.61 -16.87
N ASP A 105 6.46 -5.86 -15.69
CA ASP A 105 6.80 -6.99 -14.82
C ASP A 105 5.58 -7.45 -14.00
N PRO A 106 4.62 -8.16 -14.65
CA PRO A 106 3.38 -8.60 -14.01
C PRO A 106 3.62 -9.55 -12.85
N GLU A 107 4.61 -10.44 -12.96
CA GLU A 107 4.96 -11.41 -11.93
C GLU A 107 5.42 -10.71 -10.65
N ARG A 108 6.34 -9.75 -10.77
CA ARG A 108 6.76 -8.95 -9.62
C ARG A 108 5.64 -8.09 -9.06
N CYS A 109 4.79 -7.53 -9.92
CA CYS A 109 3.62 -6.76 -9.50
C CYS A 109 2.68 -7.63 -8.67
N ALA A 110 2.35 -8.84 -9.12
CA ALA A 110 1.54 -9.79 -8.37
C ALA A 110 2.20 -10.15 -7.03
N HIS A 111 3.48 -10.48 -7.01
CA HIS A 111 4.21 -10.83 -5.78
C HIS A 111 4.16 -9.73 -4.70
N ILE A 112 4.19 -8.46 -5.09
CA ILE A 112 4.18 -7.33 -4.14
C ILE A 112 2.75 -6.88 -3.80
N ASN A 113 1.86 -6.84 -4.80
CA ASN A 113 0.50 -6.31 -4.64
C ASN A 113 -0.46 -7.32 -4.01
N GLU A 114 -0.12 -8.61 -4.05
CA GLU A 114 -0.88 -9.72 -3.45
C GLU A 114 -0.05 -10.41 -2.35
N PRO A 115 0.06 -9.84 -1.15
CA PRO A 115 0.94 -10.33 -0.08
C PRO A 115 0.39 -11.61 0.58
N ARG A 116 0.39 -12.75 -0.14
CA ARG A 116 -0.19 -14.03 0.31
C ARG A 116 0.34 -14.47 1.68
N ALA A 117 1.65 -14.33 1.89
CA ALA A 117 2.30 -14.64 3.17
C ALA A 117 1.72 -13.83 4.35
N LEU A 118 1.28 -12.59 4.12
CA LEU A 118 0.62 -11.79 5.15
C LEU A 118 -0.76 -12.35 5.50
N PHE A 119 -1.52 -12.83 4.51
CA PHE A 119 -2.83 -13.43 4.79
C PHE A 119 -2.67 -14.73 5.56
N ASP A 120 -1.74 -15.58 5.13
CA ASP A 120 -1.45 -16.85 5.79
C ASP A 120 -1.01 -16.64 7.24
N ALA A 121 -0.07 -15.71 7.45
CA ALA A 121 0.39 -15.37 8.80
C ALA A 121 -0.73 -14.77 9.67
N THR A 122 -1.58 -13.92 9.09
CA THR A 122 -2.72 -13.32 9.81
C THR A 122 -3.70 -14.39 10.26
N VAL A 123 -4.08 -15.32 9.38
CA VAL A 123 -4.98 -16.43 9.75
C VAL A 123 -4.34 -17.34 10.80
N ALA A 124 -3.05 -17.63 10.67
CA ALA A 124 -2.36 -18.56 11.58
C ALA A 124 -2.17 -17.99 13.00
N HIS A 125 -1.78 -16.72 13.11
CA HIS A 125 -1.33 -16.15 14.39
C HIS A 125 -2.29 -15.11 14.98
N ALA A 126 -3.20 -14.55 14.18
CA ALA A 126 -4.14 -13.52 14.60
C ALA A 126 -5.51 -13.69 13.90
N PRO A 127 -6.21 -14.82 14.12
CA PRO A 127 -7.42 -15.17 13.37
C PRO A 127 -8.57 -14.17 13.53
N ASP A 128 -8.62 -13.41 14.62
CA ASP A 128 -9.61 -12.35 14.86
C ASP A 128 -9.24 -11.00 14.23
N ALA A 129 -8.07 -10.91 13.59
CA ALA A 129 -7.59 -9.68 12.99
C ALA A 129 -8.39 -9.33 11.73
N ARG A 130 -8.75 -8.06 11.60
CA ARG A 130 -9.30 -7.53 10.34
C ARG A 130 -8.18 -7.11 9.40
N LEU A 131 -8.35 -7.35 8.10
CA LEU A 131 -7.44 -6.86 7.06
C LEU A 131 -8.12 -5.78 6.23
N ILE A 132 -7.52 -4.59 6.16
CA ILE A 132 -7.90 -3.56 5.21
C ILE A 132 -6.96 -3.66 3.99
N ALA A 133 -7.51 -4.18 2.89
CA ALA A 133 -6.88 -4.25 1.59
C ALA A 133 -7.09 -2.91 0.87
N PHE A 134 -6.04 -2.09 0.81
CA PHE A 134 -6.09 -0.80 0.14
C PHE A 134 -6.07 -1.00 -1.37
N SER A 135 -7.23 -0.89 -2.02
CA SER A 135 -7.44 -1.15 -3.44
C SER A 135 -7.49 0.14 -4.27
N SER A 136 -7.90 0.05 -5.53
CA SER A 136 -7.95 1.16 -6.48
C SER A 136 -9.29 1.19 -7.22
N ASP A 137 -9.70 2.36 -7.64
CA ASP A 137 -10.70 2.56 -8.70
C ASP A 137 -10.35 1.91 -10.05
N GLN A 138 -9.07 1.66 -10.34
CA GLN A 138 -8.63 0.97 -11.57
C GLN A 138 -9.03 -0.52 -11.64
N VAL A 139 -9.73 -1.04 -10.63
CA VAL A 139 -10.43 -2.34 -10.74
C VAL A 139 -11.65 -2.26 -11.65
N TYR A 140 -12.16 -1.06 -11.91
CA TYR A 140 -13.24 -0.83 -12.87
C TYR A 140 -12.66 -0.55 -14.27
N ALA A 141 -13.45 -0.77 -15.31
CA ALA A 141 -13.03 -0.52 -16.68
C ALA A 141 -12.78 0.96 -16.95
N GLY A 142 -13.52 1.84 -16.27
CA GLY A 142 -13.53 3.26 -16.56
C GLY A 142 -14.17 3.57 -17.93
N GLY A 143 -14.38 4.85 -18.21
CA GLY A 143 -14.90 5.33 -19.49
C GLY A 143 -16.29 5.96 -19.42
N ALA A 144 -16.71 6.55 -20.54
CA ALA A 144 -18.03 7.17 -20.73
C ALA A 144 -19.19 6.14 -20.80
N THR A 145 -18.88 4.86 -20.64
CA THR A 145 -19.85 3.75 -20.65
C THR A 145 -20.64 3.63 -19.36
N ALA A 146 -20.22 4.33 -18.30
CA ALA A 146 -20.99 4.43 -17.07
C ALA A 146 -21.75 5.77 -17.05
N ASP A 147 -23.06 5.69 -17.22
CA ASP A 147 -24.04 6.77 -17.10
C ASP A 147 -24.22 7.25 -15.64
N ARG A 148 -23.50 6.63 -14.70
CA ARG A 148 -23.42 7.03 -13.29
C ARG A 148 -22.05 6.71 -12.68
N PRO A 149 -21.69 7.31 -11.52
CA PRO A 149 -20.55 6.88 -10.73
C PRO A 149 -20.61 5.40 -10.36
N TYR A 150 -19.45 4.74 -10.31
CA TYR A 150 -19.33 3.36 -9.87
C TYR A 150 -19.72 3.19 -8.39
N SER A 151 -20.39 2.08 -8.09
CA SER A 151 -20.67 1.56 -6.76
C SER A 151 -19.84 0.30 -6.52
N GLU A 152 -19.70 -0.12 -5.26
CA GLU A 152 -18.98 -1.34 -4.89
C GLU A 152 -19.63 -2.62 -5.43
N ARG A 153 -20.90 -2.52 -5.86
CA ARG A 153 -21.67 -3.63 -6.46
C ARG A 153 -21.44 -3.77 -7.97
N ASP A 154 -20.82 -2.78 -8.59
CA ASP A 154 -20.55 -2.82 -10.02
C ASP A 154 -19.43 -3.81 -10.32
N GLU A 155 -19.50 -4.41 -11.51
CA GLU A 155 -18.53 -5.39 -11.95
C GLU A 155 -17.13 -4.78 -12.03
N ALA A 156 -16.16 -5.48 -11.43
CA ALA A 156 -14.77 -5.11 -11.53
C ALA A 156 -14.19 -5.69 -12.84
N ALA A 157 -13.95 -4.82 -13.82
CA ALA A 157 -13.40 -5.15 -15.13
C ALA A 157 -12.11 -4.34 -15.40
N PRO A 158 -10.98 -4.65 -14.74
CA PRO A 158 -9.76 -3.86 -14.87
C PRO A 158 -9.17 -3.92 -16.29
N VAL A 159 -8.74 -2.75 -16.79
CA VAL A 159 -8.18 -2.58 -18.14
C VAL A 159 -6.65 -2.62 -18.19
N ASN A 160 -5.98 -2.62 -17.04
CA ASN A 160 -4.51 -2.67 -16.95
C ASN A 160 -4.05 -3.63 -15.84
N GLU A 161 -2.78 -4.03 -15.88
CA GLU A 161 -2.21 -5.02 -14.96
C GLU A 161 -2.17 -4.55 -13.50
N TYR A 162 -2.01 -3.24 -13.26
CA TYR A 162 -2.12 -2.71 -11.91
C TYR A 162 -3.53 -2.94 -11.35
N GLY A 163 -4.57 -2.58 -12.09
CA GLY A 163 -5.98 -2.85 -11.75
C GLY A 163 -6.25 -4.34 -11.53
N ARG A 164 -5.75 -5.21 -12.42
CA ARG A 164 -5.85 -6.68 -12.27
C ARG A 164 -5.21 -7.15 -10.97
N SER A 165 -4.00 -6.69 -10.66
CA SER A 165 -3.32 -7.04 -9.41
C SER A 165 -4.07 -6.59 -8.15
N LYS A 166 -4.71 -5.42 -8.18
CA LYS A 166 -5.53 -4.94 -7.05
C LYS A 166 -6.81 -5.77 -6.88
N LEU A 167 -7.45 -6.16 -7.98
CA LEU A 167 -8.60 -7.05 -7.92
C LEU A 167 -8.22 -8.45 -7.41
N ARG A 168 -7.10 -9.02 -7.88
CA ARG A 168 -6.57 -10.29 -7.36
C ARG A 168 -6.27 -10.21 -5.87
N PHE A 169 -5.75 -9.08 -5.39
CA PHE A 169 -5.56 -8.83 -3.96
C PHE A 169 -6.89 -8.84 -3.18
N GLU A 170 -7.91 -8.12 -3.65
CA GLU A 170 -9.24 -8.15 -3.02
C GLU A 170 -9.78 -9.58 -2.92
N CYS A 171 -9.78 -10.32 -4.02
CA CYS A 171 -10.26 -11.69 -4.06
C CYS A 171 -9.46 -12.61 -3.14
N ALA A 172 -8.13 -12.54 -3.16
CA ALA A 172 -7.27 -13.37 -2.31
C ALA A 172 -7.49 -13.09 -0.82
N ALA A 173 -7.63 -11.81 -0.45
CA ALA A 173 -7.92 -11.42 0.93
C ALA A 173 -9.28 -11.97 1.39
N ILE A 174 -10.33 -11.83 0.57
CA ILE A 174 -11.68 -12.34 0.88
C ILE A 174 -11.69 -13.85 0.99
N VAL A 175 -11.07 -14.57 0.05
CA VAL A 175 -10.98 -16.03 0.07
C VAL A 175 -10.29 -16.51 1.35
N ARG A 176 -9.24 -15.81 1.78
CA ARG A 176 -8.41 -16.27 2.90
C ARG A 176 -8.93 -15.88 4.28
N LEU A 177 -9.56 -14.71 4.40
CA LEU A 177 -9.95 -14.12 5.69
C LEU A 177 -11.48 -13.95 5.84
N GLY A 178 -12.25 -14.23 4.79
CA GLY A 178 -13.71 -14.09 4.80
C GLY A 178 -14.16 -12.69 5.20
N ALA A 179 -15.10 -12.61 6.14
CA ALA A 179 -15.68 -11.36 6.63
C ALA A 179 -14.69 -10.44 7.37
N ALA A 180 -13.48 -10.93 7.69
CA ALA A 180 -12.43 -10.11 8.28
C ALA A 180 -11.69 -9.26 7.24
N ALA A 181 -11.80 -9.56 5.94
CA ALA A 181 -11.24 -8.75 4.87
C ALA A 181 -12.15 -7.57 4.48
N ILE A 182 -11.56 -6.40 4.29
CA ILE A 182 -12.22 -5.17 3.85
C ILE A 182 -11.44 -4.62 2.66
N ALA A 183 -12.05 -4.62 1.48
CA ALA A 183 -11.50 -3.95 0.30
C ALA A 183 -11.87 -2.46 0.33
N LEU A 184 -10.87 -1.58 0.33
CA LEU A 184 -11.05 -0.13 0.28
C LEU A 184 -10.59 0.38 -1.08
N ARG A 185 -11.52 0.55 -2.03
CA ARG A 185 -11.22 1.09 -3.37
C ARG A 185 -11.09 2.61 -3.29
N CYS A 186 -9.90 3.14 -3.57
CA CYS A 186 -9.64 4.58 -3.53
C CYS A 186 -9.20 5.12 -4.90
N SER A 187 -9.59 6.37 -5.18
CA SER A 187 -9.15 7.14 -6.35
C SER A 187 -8.15 8.21 -5.95
N LEU A 188 -7.17 8.47 -6.83
CA LEU A 188 -6.32 9.67 -6.81
C LEU A 188 -5.79 10.06 -5.42
N VAL A 189 -5.12 9.13 -4.75
CA VAL A 189 -4.56 9.36 -3.41
C VAL A 189 -3.47 10.43 -3.46
N LEU A 190 -3.68 11.52 -2.72
CA LEU A 190 -2.75 12.64 -2.59
C LEU A 190 -2.23 12.75 -1.16
N GLY A 191 -0.95 13.08 -1.02
CA GLY A 191 -0.35 13.27 0.29
C GLY A 191 1.15 13.49 0.23
N PRO A 192 1.79 13.66 1.40
CA PRO A 192 3.24 13.74 1.50
C PRO A 192 3.89 12.50 0.88
N ARG A 193 4.95 12.71 0.07
CA ARG A 193 5.69 11.60 -0.53
C ARG A 193 6.30 10.71 0.54
N ALA A 194 6.08 9.41 0.43
CA ALA A 194 6.81 8.44 1.24
C ALA A 194 8.31 8.47 0.88
N ARG A 195 9.19 8.37 1.87
CA ARG A 195 10.63 8.29 1.64
C ARG A 195 10.97 7.01 0.87
N GLY A 196 11.56 7.15 -0.32
CA GLY A 196 11.88 6.03 -1.23
C GLY A 196 10.79 5.70 -2.25
N ALA A 197 9.69 6.45 -2.28
CA ALA A 197 8.68 6.30 -3.33
C ALA A 197 9.24 6.71 -4.71
N CYS A 198 8.73 6.06 -5.76
CA CYS A 198 8.95 6.44 -7.15
C CYS A 198 8.74 7.95 -7.34
N LYS A 199 9.66 8.64 -8.04
CA LYS A 199 9.68 10.11 -8.25
C LYS A 199 8.51 10.67 -9.08
N LYS A 200 7.41 9.94 -9.27
CA LYS A 200 6.31 10.40 -10.11
C LYS A 200 5.49 11.47 -9.38
N ALA A 201 5.13 12.51 -10.11
CA ALA A 201 4.01 13.37 -9.77
C ALA A 201 2.75 12.68 -10.31
N THR A 202 1.71 12.49 -9.50
CA THR A 202 0.38 12.17 -10.05
C THR A 202 -0.05 13.32 -10.96
N SER A 203 -1.01 13.14 -11.87
CA SER A 203 -1.48 14.25 -12.73
C SER A 203 -1.93 15.47 -11.92
N LEU A 204 -2.52 15.23 -10.74
CA LEU A 204 -2.86 16.26 -9.76
C LEU A 204 -1.65 16.83 -9.02
N GLN A 205 -0.65 16.03 -8.67
CA GLN A 205 0.60 16.55 -8.10
C GLN A 205 1.39 17.35 -9.15
N PHE A 206 1.30 16.97 -10.43
CA PHE A 206 1.86 17.70 -11.56
C PHE A 206 1.13 19.03 -11.70
N ALA A 207 -0.21 19.01 -11.76
CA ALA A 207 -1.02 20.22 -11.80
C ALA A 207 -0.75 21.12 -10.58
N ALA A 208 -0.70 20.57 -9.36
CA ALA A 208 -0.39 21.31 -8.15
C ALA A 208 1.02 21.91 -8.15
N ASN A 209 2.02 21.18 -8.66
CA ASN A 209 3.38 21.69 -8.81
C ASN A 209 3.50 22.73 -9.93
N TRP A 210 2.69 22.59 -10.99
CA TRP A 210 2.64 23.53 -12.11
C TRP A 210 1.95 24.84 -11.72
N LEU A 211 0.91 24.76 -10.90
CA LEU A 211 0.17 25.89 -10.34
C LEU A 211 0.87 26.54 -9.14
N ALA A 212 1.86 25.88 -8.53
CA ALA A 212 2.61 26.46 -7.42
C ALA A 212 3.40 27.69 -7.90
N PRO A 213 3.35 28.81 -7.17
CA PRO A 213 4.12 30.00 -7.53
C PRO A 213 5.59 29.62 -7.60
N ARG A 214 6.21 29.82 -8.77
CA ARG A 214 7.65 29.65 -8.92
C ARG A 214 8.31 30.67 -8.00
N SER A 215 8.99 30.21 -6.96
CA SER A 215 9.92 31.05 -6.22
C SER A 215 10.92 31.58 -7.23
N GLY A 216 10.80 32.87 -7.54
CA GLY A 216 11.60 33.53 -8.56
C GLY A 216 13.08 33.48 -8.19
N ASN A 217 13.91 33.15 -9.18
CA ASN A 217 15.19 33.84 -9.32
C ASN A 217 14.88 35.14 -10.05
N ALA A 218 14.76 36.21 -9.30
CA ALA A 218 14.95 37.58 -9.74
C ALA A 218 15.82 38.27 -8.69
#